data_AF-A0A7I7ZLI6-F1
#
_entry.id   AF-A0A7I7ZLI6-F1
#
_cell.length_a   1.000
_cell.length_b   1.000
_cell.length_c   1.000
_cell.angle_alpha   90.00
_cell.angle_beta   90.00
_cell.angle_gamma   90.00
#
_symmetry.space_group_name_H-M   'P 1'
#
loop_
_entity.id
_entity.type
_entity.pdbx_description
1 polymer ?
#
loop_
_entity_poly.entity_id
_entity_poly.type
_entity_poly.pdbx_seq_one_letter_code
_entity_poly.pdbx_strand_id
1 'polypeptide(L)'
;MKDPVDHARTTRPHVGESFKDGTNAPGLVAVGLAVATLVVSLYFFASGQAGTGGVTLAIAAVLAVGGGAWLFARHRRIRRRELDYLQTHPGAPRTPPTS
;
A
#
# COMPACT_ATOMS: atom_id res chain seq x y z
N MET A 1 17.10 36.19 -14.94
CA MET A 1 16.87 34.75 -14.68
C MET A 1 15.82 34.66 -13.60
N LYS A 2 14.65 34.10 -13.93
CA LYS A 2 13.46 34.09 -13.07
C LYS A 2 13.56 32.82 -12.22
N ASP A 3 13.77 33.02 -10.92
CA ASP A 3 13.83 31.93 -9.93
C ASP A 3 12.49 31.19 -9.93
N PRO A 4 12.46 29.88 -10.24
CA PRO A 4 11.22 29.12 -10.35
C PRO A 4 10.62 28.73 -8.99
N VAL A 5 11.30 29.03 -7.88
CA VAL A 5 10.87 28.58 -6.55
C VAL A 5 10.36 29.75 -5.72
N ASP A 6 9.05 29.85 -5.63
CA ASP A 6 8.38 30.77 -4.72
C ASP A 6 8.45 30.24 -3.28
N HIS A 7 9.32 30.86 -2.47
CA HIS A 7 9.52 30.55 -1.06
C HIS A 7 8.41 31.08 -0.15
N ALA A 8 7.36 31.69 -0.69
CA ALA A 8 6.29 32.30 0.10
C ALA A 8 5.15 31.34 0.51
N ARG A 9 5.22 30.04 0.17
CA ARG A 9 4.14 29.09 0.51
C ARG A 9 4.59 27.96 1.44
N THR A 10 4.34 28.14 2.74
CA THR A 10 4.46 27.14 3.81
C THR A 10 3.38 26.04 3.76
N THR A 11 3.11 25.46 2.59
CA THR A 11 2.26 24.26 2.48
C THR A 11 3.09 23.13 1.89
N ARG A 12 3.73 22.38 2.80
CA ARG A 12 4.19 20.98 2.66
C ARG A 12 3.79 20.35 1.31
N PRO A 13 4.64 20.42 0.25
CA PRO A 13 4.23 20.03 -1.10
C PRO A 13 4.25 18.51 -1.33
N HIS A 14 4.09 17.71 -0.27
CA HIS A 14 4.11 16.25 -0.33
C HIS A 14 2.79 15.61 0.16
N VAL A 15 1.78 16.40 0.53
CA VAL A 15 0.49 15.87 1.05
C VAL A 15 -0.40 15.30 -0.06
N GLY A 16 -0.11 15.62 -1.33
CA GLY A 16 -0.87 15.13 -2.49
C GLY A 16 -0.14 14.11 -3.39
N GLU A 17 1.18 13.94 -3.23
CA GLU A 17 1.95 13.03 -4.09
C GLU A 17 1.54 11.57 -3.86
N SER A 18 1.28 11.16 -2.62
CA SER A 18 0.87 9.77 -2.32
C SER A 18 -0.48 9.36 -2.93
N PHE A 19 -1.38 10.32 -3.22
CA PHE A 19 -2.65 10.05 -3.88
C PHE A 19 -2.54 10.05 -5.42
N LYS A 20 -1.59 10.81 -5.98
CA LYS A 20 -1.35 10.85 -7.44
C LYS A 20 -0.36 9.79 -7.92
N ASP A 21 0.36 9.15 -6.99
CA ASP A 21 1.22 7.99 -7.22
C ASP A 21 0.39 6.70 -7.42
N GLY A 22 -0.60 6.74 -8.31
CA GLY A 22 -1.49 5.61 -8.66
C GLY A 22 -0.76 4.37 -9.17
N THR A 23 0.53 4.50 -9.51
CA THR A 23 1.47 3.41 -9.81
C THR A 23 1.65 2.43 -8.63
N ASN A 24 1.23 2.85 -7.44
CA ASN A 24 1.34 2.11 -6.18
C ASN A 24 -0.02 1.64 -5.62
N ALA A 25 -1.08 1.65 -6.41
CA ALA A 25 -2.37 1.11 -6.00
C ALA A 25 -2.56 -0.42 -6.17
N PRO A 26 -1.72 -1.21 -6.89
CA PRO A 26 -2.16 -2.55 -7.30
C PRO A 26 -2.33 -3.51 -6.12
N GLY A 27 -1.50 -3.43 -5.07
CA GLY A 27 -1.69 -4.26 -3.89
C GLY A 27 -2.92 -3.88 -3.06
N LEU A 28 -3.29 -2.59 -3.02
CA LEU A 28 -4.48 -2.14 -2.31
C LEU A 28 -5.76 -2.59 -3.03
N VAL A 29 -5.77 -2.50 -4.36
CA VAL A 29 -6.85 -3.04 -5.20
C VAL A 29 -6.96 -4.55 -5.04
N ALA A 30 -5.84 -5.28 -5.05
CA ALA A 30 -5.82 -6.73 -4.84
C ALA A 30 -6.39 -7.14 -3.47
N VAL A 31 -6.05 -6.41 -2.40
CA VAL A 31 -6.63 -6.65 -1.07
C VAL A 31 -8.14 -6.36 -1.07
N GLY A 32 -8.59 -5.27 -1.68
CA GLY A 32 -10.02 -4.98 -1.80
C GLY A 32 -10.80 -6.09 -2.52
N LEU A 33 -10.25 -6.58 -3.64
CA LEU A 33 -10.82 -7.70 -4.39
C LEU A 33 -10.82 -9.01 -3.59
N ALA A 34 -9.78 -9.26 -2.80
CA ALA A 34 -9.70 -10.43 -1.93
C ALA A 34 -10.84 -10.45 -0.90
N VAL A 35 -11.09 -9.31 -0.25
CA VAL A 35 -12.18 -9.16 0.73
C VAL A 35 -13.54 -9.37 0.07
N ALA A 36 -13.79 -8.75 -1.08
CA ALA A 36 -15.05 -8.92 -1.81
C ALA A 36 -15.29 -10.38 -2.21
N THR A 37 -14.23 -11.05 -2.70
CA THR A 37 -14.31 -12.46 -3.13
C THR A 37 -14.51 -13.41 -1.94
N LEU A 38 -13.93 -13.09 -0.78
CA LEU A 38 -14.17 -13.84 0.46
C LEU A 38 -15.64 -13.78 0.86
N VAL A 39 -16.27 -12.59 0.85
CA VAL A 39 -17.70 -12.46 1.16
C VAL A 39 -18.57 -13.30 0.23
N VAL A 40 -18.26 -13.30 -1.08
CA VAL A 40 -18.95 -14.14 -2.07
C VAL A 40 -18.77 -15.63 -1.78
N SER A 41 -17.58 -16.06 -1.37
CA SER A 41 -17.33 -17.44 -0.97
C SER A 41 -18.18 -17.85 0.23
N LEU A 42 -18.26 -17.01 1.27
CA LEU A 42 -19.12 -17.28 2.43
C LEU A 42 -20.59 -17.41 2.02
N TYR A 43 -21.07 -16.58 1.08
CA TYR A 43 -22.43 -16.69 0.55
C TYR A 43 -22.69 -18.04 -0.11
N PHE A 44 -21.75 -18.55 -0.91
CA PHE A 44 -21.89 -19.86 -1.54
C PHE A 44 -21.89 -21.01 -0.53
N PHE A 45 -21.06 -20.93 0.52
CA PHE A 45 -21.09 -21.89 1.62
C PHE A 45 -22.42 -21.87 2.37
N ALA A 46 -22.94 -20.69 2.69
CA ALA A 46 -24.24 -20.53 3.33
C ALA A 46 -25.39 -21.06 2.46
N SER A 47 -25.24 -20.99 1.14
CA SER A 47 -26.21 -21.49 0.16
C SER A 47 -26.09 -22.99 -0.11
N GLY A 48 -25.22 -23.71 0.61
CA GLY A 48 -24.99 -25.16 0.45
C GLY A 48 -24.17 -25.55 -0.78
N GLN A 49 -23.62 -24.59 -1.52
CA GLN A 49 -22.79 -24.81 -2.71
C GLN A 49 -21.30 -24.84 -2.34
N ALA A 50 -20.90 -25.86 -1.55
CA ALA A 50 -19.55 -25.96 -1.02
C ALA A 50 -18.44 -26.01 -2.09
N GLY A 51 -18.70 -26.61 -3.26
CA GLY A 51 -17.74 -26.63 -4.37
C GLY A 51 -17.40 -25.23 -4.90
N THR A 52 -18.43 -24.45 -5.25
CA THR A 52 -18.27 -23.06 -5.72
C THR A 52 -17.71 -22.16 -4.61
N GLY A 53 -18.13 -22.38 -3.36
CA GLY A 53 -17.59 -21.70 -2.18
C GLY A 53 -16.08 -21.95 -2.01
N GLY A 54 -15.63 -23.19 -2.18
CA GLY A 54 -14.21 -23.55 -2.10
C GLY A 54 -13.36 -22.90 -3.20
N VAL A 55 -13.84 -22.89 -4.45
CA VAL A 55 -13.12 -22.25 -5.57
C VAL A 55 -12.97 -20.75 -5.34
N THR A 56 -14.06 -20.07 -4.97
CA THR A 56 -14.04 -18.63 -4.69
C THR A 56 -13.15 -18.31 -3.48
N LEU A 57 -13.12 -19.18 -2.45
CA LEU A 57 -12.20 -19.03 -1.31
C LEU A 57 -10.73 -19.11 -1.74
N ALA A 58 -10.38 -20.06 -2.60
CA ALA A 58 -9.02 -20.20 -3.10
C ALA A 58 -8.57 -18.95 -3.88
N ILE A 59 -9.45 -18.39 -4.71
CA ILE A 59 -9.17 -17.12 -5.43
C ILE A 59 -8.96 -15.98 -4.43
N ALA A 60 -9.84 -15.85 -3.43
CA ALA A 60 -9.71 -14.84 -2.39
C ALA A 60 -8.37 -14.95 -1.65
N ALA A 61 -7.93 -16.18 -1.32
CA ALA A 61 -6.66 -16.42 -0.65
C ALA A 61 -5.46 -15.99 -1.50
N VAL A 62 -5.44 -16.31 -2.80
CA VAL A 62 -4.37 -15.88 -3.71
C VAL A 62 -4.29 -14.35 -3.81
N LEU A 63 -5.44 -13.69 -3.95
CA LEU A 63 -5.50 -12.22 -3.99
C LEU A 63 -5.04 -11.59 -2.67
N ALA A 64 -5.43 -12.16 -1.53
CA ALA A 64 -5.03 -11.69 -0.21
C ALA A 64 -3.52 -11.81 0.00
N VAL A 65 -2.94 -12.96 -0.35
CA VAL A 65 -1.49 -13.20 -0.23
C VAL A 65 -0.72 -12.30 -1.19
N GLY A 66 -1.15 -12.20 -2.45
CA GLY A 66 -0.51 -11.33 -3.44
C GLY A 66 -0.56 -9.85 -3.04
N GLY A 67 -1.73 -9.36 -2.67
CA GLY A 67 -1.94 -7.98 -2.23
C GLY A 67 -1.20 -7.65 -0.92
N GLY A 68 -1.26 -8.55 0.07
CA GLY A 68 -0.58 -8.41 1.34
C GLY A 68 0.94 -8.43 1.22
N ALA A 69 1.50 -9.36 0.42
CA ALA A 69 2.93 -9.41 0.15
C ALA A 69 3.42 -8.13 -0.54
N TRP A 70 2.63 -7.58 -1.47
CA TRP A 70 2.94 -6.33 -2.14
C TRP A 70 2.96 -5.13 -1.17
N LEU A 71 1.95 -5.01 -0.31
CA LEU A 71 1.88 -4.00 0.76
C LEU A 71 3.10 -4.09 1.69
N PHE A 72 3.44 -5.30 2.12
CA PHE A 72 4.59 -5.54 2.98
C PHE A 72 5.92 -5.17 2.31
N ALA A 73 6.10 -5.53 1.04
CA ALA A 73 7.30 -5.16 0.26
C ALA A 73 7.42 -3.64 0.09
N ARG A 74 6.31 -2.92 -0.10
CA ARG A 74 6.27 -1.45 -0.17
C ARG A 74 6.72 -0.80 1.14
N HIS A 75 6.19 -1.25 2.28
CA HIS A 75 6.61 -0.74 3.58
C HIS A 75 8.11 -0.96 3.84
N ARG A 76 8.64 -2.11 3.42
CA ARG A 76 10.09 -2.39 3.52
C ARG A 76 10.95 -1.50 2.62
N ARG A 77 10.49 -1.14 1.42
CA ARG A 77 11.23 -0.24 0.51
C ARG A 77 11.39 1.16 1.10
N ILE A 78 10.35 1.69 1.76
CA ILE A 78 10.42 3.01 2.42
C ILE A 78 11.47 2.98 3.53
N ARG A 79 11.41 1.98 4.41
CA ARG A 79 12.39 1.83 5.51
C ARG A 79 13.83 1.66 5.03
N ARG A 80 14.07 0.96 3.93
CA ARG A 80 15.44 0.81 3.37
C ARG A 80 16.00 2.13 2.87
N ARG A 81 15.18 2.96 2.21
CA ARG A 81 15.60 4.29 1.73
C ARG A 81 15.91 5.24 2.89
N GLU A 82 15.15 5.14 3.98
CA GLU A 82 15.39 5.93 5.18
C GLU A 82 16.69 5.52 5.89
N LEU A 83 17.00 4.22 5.93
CA LEU A 83 18.27 3.71 6.45
C LEU A 83 19.47 4.12 5.59
N ASP A 84 19.39 4.02 4.25
CA ASP A 84 20.46 4.46 3.35
C ASP A 84 20.71 5.98 3.41
N TYR A 85 19.64 6.77 3.58
CA TYR A 85 19.74 8.23 3.74
C TYR A 85 20.44 8.60 5.06
N LEU A 86 20.10 7.92 6.17
CA LEU A 86 20.77 8.12 7.47
C LEU A 86 22.24 7.69 7.46
N GLN A 87 22.62 6.69 6.66
CA GLN A 87 24.02 6.27 6.51
C GLN A 87 24.85 7.25 5.68
N THR A 88 24.24 7.90 4.69
CA THR A 88 24.93 8.86 3.81
C THR A 88 24.95 10.29 4.37
N HIS A 89 24.08 10.62 5.34
CA HIS A 89 23.98 11.96 5.95
C HIS A 89 24.00 11.90 7.48
N PRO A 90 25.18 11.72 8.11
CA PRO A 90 25.30 11.51 9.56
C PRO A 90 24.90 12.71 10.45
N GLY A 91 24.58 13.88 9.88
CA GLY A 91 24.11 15.07 10.59
C GLY A 91 22.63 15.40 10.43
N ALA A 92 21.85 14.56 9.74
CA ALA A 92 20.42 14.82 9.53
C ALA A 92 19.62 14.64 10.85
N PRO A 93 18.70 15.56 11.19
CA PRO A 93 17.86 15.42 12.38
C PRO A 93 17.05 14.13 12.31
N ARG A 94 17.22 13.24 13.31
CA ARG A 94 16.36 12.06 13.48
C ARG A 94 14.97 12.54 13.86
N THR A 95 14.08 12.65 12.87
CA THR A 95 12.66 12.91 13.16
C THR A 95 12.08 11.63 13.77
N PRO A 96 11.55 11.64 15.02
CA PRO A 96 10.97 10.45 15.61
C PRO A 96 9.73 10.02 14.80
N PRO A 97 9.46 8.72 14.68
CA PRO A 97 8.23 8.26 14.05
C PRO A 97 7.04 8.77 14.87
N THR A 98 6.26 9.68 14.29
CA THR A 98 4.95 10.04 14.82
C THR A 98 4.09 8.78 14.77
N SER A 99 3.75 8.26 15.95
CA SER A 99 2.78 7.19 16.15
C SER A 99 1.37 7.68 15.86
#